data_AF-E9JBM5-F1
#
_entry.id   AF-E9JBM5-F1
#
_cell.length_a   1.000
_cell.length_b   1.000
_cell.length_c   1.000
_cell.angle_alpha   90.00
_cell.angle_beta   90.00
_cell.angle_gamma   90.00
#
_symmetry.space_group_name_H-M   'P 1'
#
loop_
_entity.id
_entity.type
_entity.pdbx_description
1 polymer ?
#
loop_
_entity_poly.entity_id
_entity_poly.type
_entity_poly.pdbx_seq_one_letter_code
_entity_poly.pdbx_strand_id
1 'polypeptide(L)'
;LFNLNTPKNPQAIAFADDLIVYVADSWPSKIQEHLQNVVHKLEHYYETWKLKINIEKCETILFRPSLMYANHNVRKHYKTFSIESSPKNNVVQKIPHKKIVKYLGINIDER
;
A
#
# COMPACT_ATOMS: atom_id res chain seq x y z
N LEU A 1 -15.82 -5.85 -4.26
CA LEU A 1 -14.65 -6.23 -5.10
C LEU A 1 -13.51 -6.61 -4.15
N PHE A 2 -12.88 -7.78 -4.33
CA PHE A 2 -11.67 -8.22 -3.59
C PHE A 2 -11.77 -8.50 -2.07
N ASN A 3 -12.97 -8.68 -1.47
CA ASN A 3 -13.18 -8.78 -0.01
C ASN A 3 -12.60 -7.59 0.79
N LEU A 4 -12.37 -6.48 0.11
CA LEU A 4 -12.04 -5.19 0.71
C LEU A 4 -13.31 -4.66 1.38
N ASN A 5 -13.16 -3.99 2.52
CA ASN A 5 -14.23 -3.47 3.39
C ASN A 5 -14.95 -4.53 4.25
N THR A 6 -14.27 -5.61 4.62
CA THR A 6 -14.68 -6.41 5.79
C THR A 6 -14.32 -5.68 7.08
N PRO A 7 -15.03 -5.89 8.21
CA PRO A 7 -14.82 -5.14 9.45
C PRO A 7 -13.42 -5.27 10.08
N LYS A 8 -12.51 -6.07 9.49
CA LYS A 8 -11.18 -6.38 10.03
C LYS A 8 -10.00 -6.00 9.11
N ASN A 9 -10.20 -5.21 8.04
CA ASN A 9 -9.19 -4.85 7.01
C ASN A 9 -8.98 -5.94 5.94
N PRO A 10 -8.61 -5.56 4.70
CA PRO A 10 -8.27 -4.23 4.18
C PRO A 10 -9.51 -3.39 3.81
N GLN A 11 -9.38 -2.06 3.85
CA GLN A 11 -10.37 -1.13 3.29
C GLN A 11 -9.87 -0.60 1.94
N ALA A 12 -10.78 -0.28 1.03
CA ALA A 12 -10.42 0.34 -0.23
C ALA A 12 -11.48 1.27 -0.77
N ILE A 13 -11.01 2.35 -1.40
CA ILE A 13 -11.84 3.36 -2.07
C ILE A 13 -11.30 3.49 -3.50
N ALA A 14 -12.20 3.40 -4.47
CA ALA A 14 -11.88 3.61 -5.87
C ALA A 14 -12.65 4.82 -6.40
N PHE A 15 -11.99 5.64 -7.20
CA PHE A 15 -12.60 6.77 -7.87
C PHE A 15 -12.02 6.89 -9.28
N ALA A 16 -12.88 6.76 -10.30
CA ALA A 16 -12.46 6.66 -11.70
C ALA A 16 -11.40 5.56 -11.91
N ASP A 17 -10.19 5.92 -12.36
CA ASP A 17 -9.04 5.03 -12.56
C ASP A 17 -8.13 4.90 -11.32
N ASP A 18 -8.36 5.72 -10.29
CA ASP A 18 -7.58 5.72 -9.06
C ASP A 18 -8.12 4.74 -8.00
N LEU A 19 -7.22 4.08 -7.28
CA LEU A 19 -7.53 3.16 -6.18
C LEU A 19 -6.64 3.45 -4.97
N ILE A 20 -7.26 3.66 -3.81
CA ILE A 20 -6.58 3.69 -2.51
C ILE A 20 -6.91 2.41 -1.75
N VAL A 21 -5.87 1.78 -1.20
CA VAL A 21 -5.98 0.64 -0.29
C VAL A 21 -5.41 1.02 1.08
N TYR A 22 -6.19 0.79 2.12
CA TYR A 22 -5.82 1.03 3.50
C TYR A 22 -5.80 -0.28 4.29
N VAL A 23 -4.71 -0.48 5.05
CA VAL A 23 -4.52 -1.61 5.96
C VAL A 23 -4.07 -1.07 7.31
N ALA A 24 -4.82 -1.39 8.37
CA ALA A 24 -4.45 -1.08 9.74
C ALA A 24 -3.98 -2.34 10.48
N ASP A 25 -2.81 -2.27 11.10
CA ASP A 25 -2.33 -3.28 12.05
C ASP A 25 -1.39 -2.61 13.07
N SER A 26 -1.09 -3.30 14.16
CA SER A 26 -0.10 -2.85 15.15
C SER A 26 1.34 -3.02 14.67
N TRP A 27 1.58 -3.89 13.67
CA TRP A 27 2.93 -4.27 13.22
C TRP A 27 3.15 -3.96 11.74
N PRO A 28 4.12 -3.08 11.39
CA PRO A 28 4.42 -2.75 9.99
C PRO A 28 4.79 -3.95 9.12
N SER A 29 5.40 -5.00 9.70
CA SER A 29 5.70 -6.23 8.95
C SER A 29 4.43 -6.91 8.42
N LYS A 30 3.36 -6.96 9.23
CA LYS A 30 2.06 -7.52 8.82
C LYS A 30 1.36 -6.61 7.82
N ILE A 31 1.43 -5.29 8.02
CA ILE A 31 0.89 -4.30 7.06
C ILE A 31 1.54 -4.49 5.69
N GLN A 32 2.87 -4.62 5.66
CA GLN A 32 3.63 -4.82 4.43
C GLN A 32 3.20 -6.12 3.73
N GLU A 33 3.15 -7.24 4.45
CA GLU A 33 2.71 -8.53 3.90
C GLU A 33 1.29 -8.47 3.34
N HIS A 34 0.35 -7.88 4.08
CA HIS A 34 -1.03 -7.74 3.65
C HIS A 34 -1.18 -6.85 2.42
N LEU A 35 -0.53 -5.68 2.40
CA LEU A 35 -0.55 -4.79 1.24
C LEU A 35 0.11 -5.44 0.03
N GLN A 36 1.23 -6.14 0.21
CA GLN A 36 1.90 -6.87 -0.87
C GLN A 36 0.97 -7.92 -1.49
N ASN A 37 0.25 -8.68 -0.66
CA ASN A 37 -0.75 -9.63 -1.12
C ASN A 37 -1.92 -8.97 -1.87
N VAL A 38 -2.34 -7.77 -1.47
CA VAL A 38 -3.37 -7.01 -2.19
C VAL A 38 -2.84 -6.52 -3.54
N VAL A 39 -1.62 -5.98 -3.60
CA VAL A 39 -0.99 -5.54 -4.86
C VAL A 39 -0.88 -6.68 -5.85
N HIS A 40 -0.37 -7.85 -5.44
CA HIS A 40 -0.28 -9.02 -6.32
C HIS A 40 -1.65 -9.47 -6.85
N LYS A 41 -2.69 -9.43 -6.00
CA LYS A 41 -4.05 -9.73 -6.44
C LYS A 41 -4.53 -8.72 -7.47
N LEU A 42 -4.34 -7.42 -7.22
CA LEU A 42 -4.71 -6.36 -8.16
C LEU A 42 -3.98 -6.56 -9.49
N GLU A 43 -2.67 -6.76 -9.48
CA GLU A 43 -1.90 -7.04 -10.70
C GLU A 43 -2.50 -8.21 -11.49
N HIS A 44 -2.82 -9.32 -10.82
CA HIS A 44 -3.42 -10.49 -11.45
C HIS A 44 -4.79 -10.20 -12.09
N TYR A 45 -5.66 -9.46 -11.40
CA TYR A 45 -6.98 -9.12 -11.91
C TYR A 45 -6.92 -8.11 -13.06
N TYR A 46 -6.10 -7.05 -12.91
CA TYR A 46 -5.92 -6.05 -13.97
C TYR A 46 -5.31 -6.70 -15.23
N GLU A 47 -4.35 -7.62 -15.08
CA GLU A 47 -3.81 -8.39 -16.21
C GLU A 47 -4.90 -9.21 -16.90
N THR A 48 -5.75 -9.90 -16.14
CA THR A 48 -6.89 -10.68 -16.68
C THR A 48 -7.85 -9.79 -17.48
N TRP A 49 -8.01 -8.53 -17.06
CA TRP A 49 -8.82 -7.52 -17.75
C TRP A 49 -8.08 -6.79 -18.88
N LYS A 50 -6.84 -7.20 -19.19
CA LYS A 50 -5.95 -6.54 -20.15
C LYS A 50 -5.69 -5.06 -19.82
N LEU A 51 -5.73 -4.71 -18.55
CA LEU A 51 -5.39 -3.42 -18.00
C LEU A 51 -3.98 -3.46 -17.37
N LYS A 52 -3.35 -2.29 -17.24
CA LYS A 52 -2.02 -2.15 -16.64
C LYS A 52 -2.05 -1.11 -15.54
N ILE A 53 -1.57 -1.46 -14.36
CA ILE A 53 -1.33 -0.51 -13.27
C ILE A 53 -0.09 0.31 -13.60
N ASN A 54 -0.19 1.63 -13.47
CA ASN A 54 0.94 2.53 -13.68
C ASN A 54 1.76 2.68 -12.39
N ILE A 55 2.73 1.79 -12.20
CA ILE A 55 3.56 1.72 -10.99
C ILE A 55 4.32 3.03 -10.71
N GLU A 56 4.73 3.76 -11.74
CA GLU A 56 5.43 5.04 -11.60
C GLU A 56 4.57 6.14 -10.96
N LYS A 57 3.23 5.99 -11.03
CA LYS A 57 2.26 6.88 -10.39
C LYS A 57 1.77 6.36 -9.04
N CYS A 58 2.12 5.13 -8.66
CA CYS A 58 1.74 4.57 -7.37
C CYS A 58 2.65 5.13 -6.27
N GLU A 59 2.08 5.38 -5.10
CA GLU A 59 2.80 5.88 -3.93
C GLU A 59 2.30 5.15 -2.69
N THR A 60 3.19 4.98 -1.70
CA THR A 60 2.81 4.43 -0.39
C THR A 60 3.11 5.41 0.72
N ILE A 61 2.27 5.41 1.74
CA ILE A 61 2.44 6.17 2.98
C ILE A 61 2.15 5.26 4.17
N LEU A 62 2.89 5.44 5.27
CA LEU A 62 2.78 4.63 6.48
C LEU A 62 2.48 5.54 7.66
N PHE A 63 1.26 5.46 8.17
CA PHE A 63 0.89 6.13 9.40
C PHE A 63 1.41 5.33 10.59
N ARG A 64 2.05 6.03 11.53
CA ARG A 64 2.60 5.40 12.74
C ARG A 64 2.57 6.37 13.92
N PRO A 65 2.50 5.85 15.16
CA PRO A 65 2.72 6.68 16.33
C PRO A 65 4.16 7.21 16.37
N SER A 66 4.37 8.26 17.17
CA SER A 66 5.71 8.78 17.48
C SER A 66 6.62 7.65 17.97
N LEU A 67 7.91 7.70 17.59
CA LEU A 67 8.88 6.64 17.92
C LEU A 67 9.00 6.41 19.43
N MET A 68 8.74 7.45 20.23
CA MET A 68 8.71 7.38 21.68
C MET A 68 7.67 6.37 22.19
N TYR A 69 6.48 6.33 21.58
CA TYR A 69 5.38 5.43 21.94
C TYR A 69 5.30 4.18 21.05
N ALA A 70 6.14 4.09 20.03
CA ALA A 70 6.13 2.98 19.08
C ALA A 70 6.70 1.69 19.70
N ASN A 71 6.09 0.56 19.37
CA ASN A 71 6.57 -0.77 19.75
C ASN A 71 7.88 -1.15 19.02
N HIS A 72 8.54 -2.21 19.47
CA HIS A 72 9.81 -2.67 18.90
C HIS A 72 9.71 -2.99 17.39
N ASN A 73 8.61 -3.61 16.96
CA ASN A 73 8.40 -3.95 15.55
C ASN A 73 8.31 -2.70 14.68
N VAL A 74 7.57 -1.68 15.12
CA VAL A 74 7.48 -0.39 14.43
C VAL A 74 8.84 0.25 14.33
N ARG A 75 9.59 0.35 15.43
CA ARG A 75 10.95 0.95 15.45
C ARG A 75 11.93 0.24 14.51
N LYS A 76 11.80 -1.08 14.37
CA LYS A 76 12.68 -1.90 13.52
C LYS A 76 12.32 -1.79 12.05
N HIS A 77 11.03 -1.85 11.70
CA HIS A 77 10.60 -2.04 10.31
C HIS A 77 10.09 -0.78 9.61
N TYR A 78 9.85 0.33 10.31
CA TYR A 78 9.29 1.53 9.66
C TYR A 78 10.20 2.10 8.56
N LYS A 79 11.53 2.00 8.70
CA LYS A 79 12.48 2.49 7.69
C LYS A 79 12.63 1.56 6.50
N THR A 80 12.35 0.28 6.69
CA THR A 80 12.50 -0.77 5.69
C THR A 80 11.18 -1.12 5.02
N PHE A 81 10.10 -0.41 5.36
CA PHE A 81 8.80 -0.62 4.77
C PHE A 81 8.87 -0.32 3.27
N SER A 82 8.58 -1.33 2.46
CA SER A 82 8.57 -1.22 1.00
C SER A 82 7.54 -2.16 0.40
N ILE A 83 6.84 -1.68 -0.62
CA ILE A 83 5.93 -2.49 -1.43
C ILE A 83 6.53 -2.60 -2.82
N GLU A 84 6.49 -3.80 -3.36
CA GLU A 84 7.06 -4.13 -4.66
C GLU A 84 5.94 -4.51 -5.63
N SER A 85 6.15 -4.20 -6.90
CA SER A 85 5.34 -4.67 -8.01
C SER A 85 6.19 -5.66 -8.78
N SER A 86 5.66 -6.86 -9.02
CA SER A 86 6.32 -7.87 -9.84
C SER A 86 5.35 -8.39 -10.89
N PRO A 87 5.06 -7.60 -11.95
CA PRO A 87 4.34 -8.13 -13.10
C PRO A 87 5.15 -9.28 -13.70
N LYS A 88 4.50 -10.25 -14.37
CA LYS A 88 5.09 -11.48 -14.94
C LYS A 88 6.41 -11.34 -15.73
N ASN A 89 6.81 -10.12 -16.09
CA ASN A 89 8.06 -9.83 -16.80
C ASN A 89 9.32 -9.83 -15.89
N ASN A 90 9.26 -10.32 -14.65
CA ASN A 90 10.38 -10.46 -13.70
C ASN A 90 11.14 -9.17 -13.36
N VAL A 91 10.64 -7.99 -13.73
CA VAL A 91 11.21 -6.72 -13.29
C VAL A 91 10.48 -6.31 -12.02
N VAL A 92 11.17 -6.46 -10.88
CA VAL A 92 10.69 -5.98 -9.60
C VAL A 92 10.81 -4.45 -9.58
N GLN A 93 9.69 -3.76 -9.51
CA GLN A 93 9.63 -2.31 -9.37
C GLN A 93 9.18 -1.93 -7.96
N LYS A 94 9.95 -1.08 -7.29
CA LYS A 94 9.58 -0.59 -5.95
C LYS A 94 8.60 0.56 -6.08
N ILE A 95 7.47 0.46 -5.38
CA ILE A 95 6.55 1.58 -5.24
C ILE A 95 7.17 2.57 -4.25
N PRO A 96 7.35 3.85 -4.63
CA PRO A 96 8.00 4.84 -3.78
C PRO A 96 7.23 5.04 -2.47
N HIS A 97 7.97 5.01 -1.37
CA HIS A 97 7.46 5.32 -0.05
C HIS A 97 7.69 6.81 0.25
N LYS A 98 6.60 7.55 0.53
CA LYS A 98 6.62 8.99 0.78
C LYS A 98 6.00 9.31 2.14
N LYS A 99 6.47 10.42 2.72
CA LYS A 99 5.89 10.99 3.95
C LYS A 99 4.61 11.79 3.67
N ILE A 100 4.53 12.39 2.48
CA ILE A 100 3.40 13.17 2.02
C ILE A 100 3.00 12.63 0.65
N VAL A 101 1.71 12.33 0.49
CA VAL A 101 1.08 11.85 -0.75
C VAL A 101 -0.06 12.80 -1.10
N LYS A 102 -0.22 13.13 -2.38
CA LYS A 102 -1.32 13.98 -2.86
C LYS A 102 -2.34 13.13 -3.60
N TYR A 103 -3.58 13.14 -3.13
CA TYR A 103 -4.67 12.40 -3.74
C TYR A 103 -5.91 13.30 -3.94
N LEU A 104 -6.39 13.43 -5.19
CA LEU A 104 -7.55 14.25 -5.55
C LEU A 104 -7.49 15.69 -4.98
N GLY A 105 -6.30 16.28 -4.92
CA GLY A 105 -6.09 17.63 -4.37
C GLY A 105 -5.92 17.69 -2.84
N ILE A 106 -6.12 16.58 -2.14
CA ILE A 106 -5.90 16.45 -0.69
C ILE A 106 -4.47 15.99 -0.45
N ASN A 107 -3.76 16.67 0.46
CA ASN A 107 -2.46 16.22 0.94
C ASN A 107 -2.66 15.32 2.16
N ILE A 108 -2.11 14.12 2.09
CA ILE A 108 -2.12 13.13 3.15
C ILE A 108 -0.69 13.05 3.69
N ASP A 109 -0.50 13.43 4.96
CA ASP A 109 0.80 13.43 5.64
C ASP A 109 0.85 12.36 6.73
N GLU A 110 2.05 11.85 7.04
CA GLU A 110 2.30 10.87 8.10
C GLU A 110 2.09 11.45 9.52
N ARG A 111 1.89 12.77 9.66
CA ARG A 111 1.82 13.52 10.94
C ARG A 111 0.57 14.36 11.10
#